data_AF-A0AAW1BMX3-F1
#
_entry.id   AF-A0AAW1BMX3-F1
#
_cell.length_a   1.000
_cell.length_b   1.000
_cell.length_c   1.000
_cell.angle_alpha   90.00
_cell.angle_beta   90.00
_cell.angle_gamma   90.00
#
_symmetry.space_group_name_H-M   'P 1'
#
loop_
_entity.id
_entity.type
_entity.pdbx_description
1 polymer ?
#
loop_
_entity_poly.entity_id
_entity_poly.type
_entity_poly.pdbx_seq_one_letter_code
_entity_poly.pdbx_strand_id
1 'polypeptide(L)'
;MPTTHQIIVEQSIGLLLNFLLAAFDPEGHGKISVFAVKMALATLCGGKIMDKLRYIFSMISDTGGIMVYGKYDMFLREVLKLPTAVFEGPSFGYTEQSAKSCFSQQKKVTLNAFLDTLMSDPPPQCLVWLPLLHRLANVENVFHPVECSYCHSESMMGFRYRCQQCHNYQLCQDCFWRGHASGSHSNQHQMKEYTSWKSPAKKLTNALSKSLSCASSHEPLHPMFPNQPEKPLNLAHIVPPRPVTSMNDTLFSHSVPSGSPFTNRRLLESINIDSPVVDEHAIINLYVNKLHNNSRSV
;
A
#
# COMPACT_ATOMS: atom_id res chain seq x y z
N MET A 1 11.32 -2.98 4.41
CA MET A 1 11.80 -3.00 5.81
C MET A 1 11.80 -4.46 6.25
N PRO A 2 12.90 -5.01 6.77
CA PRO A 2 12.88 -6.34 7.37
C PRO A 2 11.94 -6.32 8.57
N THR A 3 10.98 -7.23 8.63
CA THR A 3 10.08 -7.35 9.77
C THR A 3 10.85 -7.90 10.96
N THR A 4 10.64 -7.32 12.14
CA THR A 4 11.11 -7.87 13.42
C THR A 4 10.46 -9.21 13.78
N HIS A 5 9.43 -9.61 13.01
CA HIS A 5 8.70 -10.85 13.15
C HIS A 5 9.17 -11.88 12.11
N GLN A 6 9.28 -13.15 12.53
CA GLN A 6 9.41 -14.27 11.61
C GLN A 6 8.14 -14.35 10.76
N ILE A 7 8.24 -14.08 9.46
CA ILE A 7 7.14 -14.26 8.53
C ILE A 7 7.17 -15.70 8.04
N ILE A 8 6.14 -16.46 8.40
CA ILE A 8 5.89 -17.76 7.80
C ILE A 8 5.27 -17.50 6.42
N VAL A 9 6.12 -17.54 5.38
CA VAL A 9 5.77 -17.11 4.02
C VAL A 9 4.55 -17.88 3.48
N GLU A 10 4.58 -19.21 3.54
CA GLU A 10 3.48 -20.07 3.05
C GLU A 10 2.14 -19.76 3.74
N GLN A 11 2.16 -19.61 5.07
CA GLN A 11 0.97 -19.27 5.83
C GLN A 11 0.44 -17.88 5.47
N SER A 12 1.34 -16.92 5.27
CA SER A 12 0.99 -15.55 4.90
C SER A 12 0.36 -15.48 3.51
N ILE A 13 0.89 -16.25 2.56
CA ILE A 13 0.32 -16.40 1.22
C ILE A 13 -1.07 -17.03 1.32
N GLY A 14 -1.22 -18.12 2.06
CA GLY A 14 -2.51 -18.80 2.26
C GLY A 14 -3.57 -17.89 2.87
N LEU A 15 -3.23 -17.14 3.92
CA LEU A 15 -4.14 -16.19 4.57
C LEU A 15 -4.56 -15.06 3.62
N LEU A 16 -3.60 -14.46 2.90
CA LEU A 16 -3.90 -13.40 1.94
C LEU A 16 -4.77 -13.91 0.80
N LEU A 17 -4.45 -15.07 0.22
CA LEU A 17 -5.22 -15.66 -0.87
C LEU A 17 -6.65 -15.97 -0.44
N ASN A 18 -6.83 -16.61 0.72
CA ASN A 18 -8.14 -16.93 1.27
C ASN A 18 -8.96 -15.65 1.52
N PHE A 19 -8.34 -14.60 2.04
CA PHE A 19 -9.00 -13.31 2.23
C PHE A 19 -9.45 -12.68 0.89
N LEU A 20 -8.58 -12.71 -0.13
CA LEU A 20 -8.94 -12.19 -1.46
C LEU A 20 -10.05 -13.01 -2.11
N LEU A 21 -10.03 -14.33 -2.00
CA LEU A 21 -11.11 -15.19 -2.51
C LEU A 21 -12.44 -14.90 -1.79
N ALA A 22 -12.42 -14.79 -0.46
CA ALA A 22 -13.61 -14.45 0.31
C ALA A 22 -14.19 -13.07 -0.07
N ALA A 23 -13.34 -12.09 -0.40
CA ALA A 23 -13.77 -10.76 -0.78
C ALA A 23 -14.24 -10.66 -2.25
N PHE A 24 -13.57 -11.33 -3.18
CA PHE A 24 -13.73 -11.09 -4.62
C PHE A 24 -14.35 -12.25 -5.41
N ASP A 25 -14.42 -13.44 -4.84
CA ASP A 25 -14.99 -14.64 -5.46
C ASP A 25 -15.98 -15.35 -4.50
N PRO A 26 -17.05 -14.66 -4.06
CA PRO A 26 -18.01 -15.25 -3.13
C PRO A 26 -18.78 -16.44 -3.73
N GLU A 27 -18.83 -16.54 -5.05
CA GLU A 27 -19.50 -17.62 -5.78
C GLU A 27 -18.59 -18.85 -6.00
N GLY A 28 -17.29 -18.76 -5.67
CA GLY A 28 -16.36 -19.89 -5.71
C GLY A 28 -15.96 -20.32 -7.13
N HIS A 29 -15.91 -19.40 -8.08
CA HIS A 29 -15.52 -19.68 -9.47
C HIS A 29 -14.00 -19.87 -9.66
N GLY A 30 -13.20 -19.55 -8.64
CA GLY A 30 -11.73 -19.58 -8.68
C GLY A 30 -11.12 -18.47 -9.53
N LYS A 31 -11.85 -17.38 -9.81
CA LYS A 31 -11.41 -16.31 -10.72
C LYS A 31 -11.57 -14.94 -10.06
N ILE A 32 -10.48 -14.18 -10.03
CA ILE A 32 -10.46 -12.78 -9.58
C ILE A 32 -9.93 -11.92 -10.73
N SER A 33 -10.53 -10.75 -10.94
CA SER A 33 -10.03 -9.82 -11.95
C SER A 33 -8.65 -9.26 -11.58
N VAL A 34 -7.78 -9.08 -12.56
CA VAL A 34 -6.45 -8.46 -12.35
C VAL A 34 -6.58 -7.06 -11.73
N PHE A 35 -7.64 -6.32 -12.07
CA PHE A 35 -7.92 -5.02 -11.50
C PHE A 35 -8.21 -5.12 -9.99
N ALA A 36 -9.07 -6.05 -9.56
CA ALA A 36 -9.38 -6.27 -8.15
C ALA A 36 -8.14 -6.67 -7.34
N VAL A 37 -7.32 -7.59 -7.86
CA VAL A 37 -6.06 -7.99 -7.19
C VAL A 37 -5.13 -6.78 -7.04
N LYS A 38 -4.94 -5.97 -8.08
CA LYS A 38 -4.10 -4.75 -8.00
C LYS A 38 -4.63 -3.76 -6.97
N MET A 39 -5.94 -3.52 -6.93
CA MET A 39 -6.55 -2.60 -5.97
C MET A 39 -6.41 -3.12 -4.54
N ALA A 40 -6.63 -4.41 -4.32
CA ALA A 40 -6.49 -5.03 -3.01
C ALA A 40 -5.06 -4.95 -2.49
N LEU A 41 -4.07 -5.36 -3.30
CA LEU A 41 -2.67 -5.33 -2.90
C LEU A 41 -2.16 -3.90 -2.70
N ALA A 42 -2.57 -2.95 -3.55
CA ALA A 42 -2.21 -1.54 -3.37
C ALA A 42 -2.77 -0.96 -2.06
N THR A 43 -4.00 -1.35 -1.68
CA THR A 43 -4.64 -0.93 -0.43
C THR A 43 -3.95 -1.55 0.79
N LEU A 44 -3.69 -2.87 0.76
CA LEU A 44 -3.24 -3.65 1.91
C LEU A 44 -1.72 -3.61 2.16
N CYS A 45 -0.91 -3.19 1.18
CA CYS A 45 0.55 -3.22 1.33
C CYS A 45 1.07 -2.33 2.47
N GLY A 46 2.29 -2.56 2.94
CA GLY A 46 2.94 -1.74 3.97
C GLY A 46 3.49 -0.39 3.46
N GLY A 47 3.04 0.11 2.31
CA GLY A 47 3.51 1.37 1.71
C GLY A 47 3.00 2.62 2.44
N LYS A 48 3.61 3.78 2.15
CA LYS A 48 3.09 5.07 2.62
C LYS A 48 1.73 5.33 1.98
N ILE A 49 0.80 5.93 2.72
CA ILE A 49 -0.55 6.21 2.20
C ILE A 49 -0.52 7.02 0.89
N MET A 50 0.38 7.99 0.77
CA MET A 50 0.53 8.80 -0.44
C MET A 50 0.91 7.96 -1.67
N ASP A 51 1.81 6.99 -1.50
CA ASP A 51 2.25 6.12 -2.60
C ASP A 51 1.11 5.19 -3.05
N LYS A 52 0.35 4.67 -2.08
CA LYS A 52 -0.85 3.87 -2.36
C LYS A 52 -1.89 4.66 -3.15
N LEU A 53 -2.22 5.87 -2.70
CA LEU A 53 -3.21 6.72 -3.35
C LEU A 53 -2.76 7.16 -4.74
N ARG A 54 -1.47 7.48 -4.93
CA ARG A 54 -0.90 7.77 -6.25
C ARG A 54 -0.99 6.58 -7.20
N TYR A 55 -0.68 5.38 -6.72
CA TYR A 55 -0.82 4.15 -7.51
C TYR A 55 -2.28 3.90 -7.91
N ILE A 56 -3.21 4.00 -6.95
CA ILE A 56 -4.65 3.87 -7.22
C ILE A 56 -5.09 4.89 -8.27
N PHE A 57 -4.71 6.17 -8.11
CA PHE A 57 -5.04 7.23 -9.05
C PHE A 57 -4.53 6.90 -10.47
N SER A 58 -3.30 6.39 -10.60
CA SER A 58 -2.72 6.01 -11.90
C SER A 58 -3.51 4.90 -12.61
N MET A 59 -4.22 4.05 -11.85
CA MET A 59 -5.06 2.99 -12.41
C MET A 59 -6.44 3.49 -12.86
N ILE A 60 -6.93 4.58 -12.26
CA ILE A 60 -8.26 5.16 -12.54
C ILE A 60 -8.22 6.42 -13.39
N SER A 61 -7.05 6.96 -13.73
CA SER A 61 -6.90 8.12 -14.61
C SER A 61 -6.78 7.75 -16.09
N ASP A 62 -6.88 8.76 -16.94
CA ASP A 62 -6.48 8.72 -18.35
C ASP A 62 -5.01 9.13 -18.51
N THR A 63 -4.53 9.17 -19.76
CA THR A 63 -3.16 9.60 -20.10
C THR A 63 -2.91 11.08 -19.84
N GLY A 64 -3.96 11.88 -19.68
CA GLY A 64 -3.90 13.31 -19.35
C GLY A 64 -3.78 13.57 -17.85
N GLY A 65 -3.79 12.54 -17.00
CA GLY A 65 -3.75 12.69 -15.54
C GLY A 65 -5.09 13.12 -14.95
N ILE A 66 -6.19 12.91 -15.67
CA ILE A 66 -7.54 13.20 -15.20
C ILE A 66 -8.24 11.89 -14.83
N MET A 67 -8.89 11.87 -13.67
CA MET A 67 -9.65 10.71 -13.22
C MET A 67 -10.80 10.38 -14.19
N VAL A 68 -10.93 9.10 -14.53
CA VAL A 68 -12.05 8.58 -15.31
C VAL A 68 -13.12 8.06 -14.34
N TYR A 69 -14.27 8.73 -14.26
CA TYR A 69 -15.34 8.39 -13.31
C TYR A 69 -15.79 6.93 -13.36
N GLY A 70 -15.88 6.32 -14.54
CA GLY A 70 -16.21 4.90 -14.68
C GLY A 70 -15.17 3.98 -14.03
N LYS A 71 -13.88 4.31 -14.13
CA LYS A 71 -12.82 3.54 -13.46
C LYS A 71 -12.80 3.78 -11.95
N TYR A 72 -13.13 4.99 -11.51
CA TYR A 72 -13.30 5.31 -10.08
C TYR A 72 -14.47 4.52 -9.47
N ASP A 73 -15.60 4.42 -10.18
CA ASP A 73 -16.73 3.58 -9.78
C ASP A 73 -16.32 2.11 -9.63
N MET A 74 -15.60 1.57 -10.62
CA MET A 74 -15.03 0.21 -10.54
C MET A 74 -14.07 0.06 -9.35
N PHE A 75 -13.21 1.05 -9.10
CA PHE A 75 -12.33 1.05 -7.92
C PHE A 75 -13.14 0.96 -6.62
N LEU A 76 -14.19 1.77 -6.46
CA LEU A 76 -15.03 1.73 -5.27
C LEU A 76 -15.72 0.38 -5.11
N ARG A 77 -16.25 -0.19 -6.20
CA ARG A 77 -16.87 -1.53 -6.18
C ARG A 77 -15.92 -2.61 -5.71
N GLU A 78 -14.64 -2.54 -6.09
CA GLU A 78 -13.65 -3.53 -5.66
C GLU A 78 -13.11 -3.24 -4.25
N VAL A 79 -12.72 -2.00 -3.96
CA VAL A 79 -12.06 -1.68 -2.68
C VAL A 79 -13.00 -1.85 -1.48
N LEU A 80 -14.31 -1.58 -1.65
CA LEU A 80 -15.31 -1.71 -0.59
C LEU A 80 -15.72 -3.17 -0.31
N LYS A 81 -15.30 -4.13 -1.14
CA LYS A 81 -15.43 -5.56 -0.80
C LYS A 81 -14.50 -5.97 0.34
N LEU A 82 -13.37 -5.28 0.52
CA LEU A 82 -12.41 -5.56 1.59
C LEU A 82 -13.00 -5.37 2.99
N PRO A 83 -13.58 -4.20 3.36
CA PRO A 83 -14.26 -4.06 4.65
C PRO A 83 -15.51 -4.95 4.73
N THR A 84 -16.21 -5.16 3.61
CA THR A 84 -17.38 -6.06 3.58
C THR A 84 -17.01 -7.51 3.96
N ALA A 85 -15.84 -8.00 3.52
CA ALA A 85 -15.34 -9.34 3.83
C ALA A 85 -15.00 -9.55 5.32
N VAL A 86 -14.83 -8.47 6.08
CA VAL A 86 -14.67 -8.50 7.54
C VAL A 86 -15.93 -8.02 8.27
N PHE A 87 -17.09 -8.17 7.63
CA PHE A 87 -18.43 -7.87 8.17
C PHE A 87 -18.73 -6.38 8.42
N GLU A 88 -17.95 -5.47 7.84
CA GLU A 88 -18.17 -4.02 7.92
C GLU A 88 -18.97 -3.47 6.73
N GLY A 89 -19.67 -4.36 6.00
CA GLY A 89 -20.52 -4.02 4.86
C GLY A 89 -21.66 -3.04 5.17
N PRO A 90 -22.34 -3.10 6.34
CA PRO A 90 -23.35 -2.11 6.70
C PRO A 90 -22.82 -0.67 6.80
N SER A 91 -21.54 -0.51 7.14
CA SER A 91 -20.90 0.80 7.30
C SER A 91 -20.16 1.28 6.05
N PHE A 92 -19.52 0.37 5.31
CA PHE A 92 -18.65 0.70 4.17
C PHE A 92 -19.01 -0.03 2.87
N GLY A 93 -20.22 -0.56 2.75
CA GLY A 93 -20.70 -1.19 1.53
C GLY A 93 -20.79 -0.22 0.35
N TYR A 94 -20.61 -0.76 -0.86
CA TYR A 94 -20.80 0.04 -2.08
C TYR A 94 -22.27 0.47 -2.24
N THR A 95 -22.46 1.73 -2.60
CA THR A 95 -23.77 2.27 -3.04
C THR A 95 -23.54 3.12 -4.29
N GLU A 96 -24.56 3.26 -5.14
CA GLU A 96 -24.46 4.11 -6.34
C GLU A 96 -24.19 5.59 -6.01
N GLN A 97 -24.57 6.02 -4.80
CA GLN A 97 -24.31 7.37 -4.31
C GLN A 97 -22.85 7.56 -3.88
N SER A 98 -22.15 6.50 -3.47
CA SER A 98 -20.78 6.56 -2.93
C SER A 98 -19.78 7.16 -3.92
N ALA A 99 -19.90 6.82 -5.20
CA ALA A 99 -19.02 7.36 -6.25
C ALA A 99 -19.30 8.84 -6.55
N LYS A 100 -20.58 9.21 -6.57
CA LYS A 100 -21.01 10.56 -6.91
C LYS A 100 -20.73 11.54 -5.77
N SER A 101 -20.86 11.13 -4.51
CA SER A 101 -20.72 12.01 -3.36
C SER A 101 -19.31 12.58 -3.20
N CYS A 102 -18.27 11.77 -3.46
CA CYS A 102 -16.87 12.15 -3.25
C CYS A 102 -16.42 13.32 -4.13
N PHE A 103 -16.90 13.38 -5.37
CA PHE A 103 -16.43 14.35 -6.39
C PHE A 103 -17.59 15.03 -7.14
N SER A 104 -18.77 15.12 -6.53
CA SER A 104 -20.02 15.61 -7.15
C SER A 104 -19.90 16.99 -7.83
N GLN A 105 -19.09 17.89 -7.27
CA GLN A 105 -18.95 19.26 -7.74
C GLN A 105 -17.78 19.46 -8.73
N GLN A 106 -16.92 18.46 -8.90
CA GLN A 106 -15.69 18.60 -9.69
C GLN A 106 -15.91 18.05 -11.10
N LYS A 107 -15.78 18.88 -12.14
CA LYS A 107 -15.87 18.40 -13.53
C LYS A 107 -14.63 17.61 -13.98
N LYS A 108 -13.48 17.90 -13.38
CA LYS A 108 -12.19 17.28 -13.65
C LYS A 108 -11.45 17.09 -12.33
N VAL A 109 -11.07 15.85 -12.04
CA VAL A 109 -10.33 15.51 -10.82
C VAL A 109 -8.90 15.16 -11.22
N THR A 110 -7.94 15.99 -10.81
CA THR A 110 -6.50 15.74 -10.95
C THR A 110 -5.99 14.94 -9.77
N LEU A 111 -4.73 14.49 -9.82
CA LEU A 111 -4.11 13.76 -8.71
C LEU A 111 -4.16 14.55 -7.39
N ASN A 112 -3.81 15.83 -7.40
CA ASN A 112 -3.83 16.63 -6.17
C ASN A 112 -5.27 16.77 -5.63
N ALA A 113 -6.26 17.04 -6.49
CA ALA A 113 -7.67 17.13 -6.05
C ALA A 113 -8.20 15.81 -5.47
N PHE A 114 -7.77 14.67 -6.03
CA PHE A 114 -8.05 13.35 -5.47
C PHE A 114 -7.42 13.16 -4.09
N LEU A 115 -6.14 13.50 -3.95
CA LEU A 115 -5.42 13.41 -2.68
C LEU A 115 -5.99 14.34 -1.62
N ASP A 116 -6.29 15.61 -1.96
CA ASP A 116 -6.93 16.59 -1.08
C ASP A 116 -8.28 16.07 -0.55
N THR A 117 -9.05 15.41 -1.42
CA THR A 117 -10.36 14.84 -1.05
C THR A 117 -10.20 13.62 -0.14
N LEU A 118 -9.30 12.68 -0.44
CA LEU A 118 -9.15 11.47 0.37
C LEU A 118 -8.41 11.71 1.70
N MET A 119 -7.63 12.79 1.78
CA MET A 119 -6.87 13.19 2.96
C MET A 119 -7.55 14.31 3.76
N SER A 120 -8.77 14.72 3.39
CA SER A 120 -9.54 15.72 4.14
C SER A 120 -9.88 15.21 5.55
N ASP A 121 -10.21 16.15 6.45
CA ASP A 121 -10.69 15.83 7.80
C ASP A 121 -12.13 16.38 7.98
N PRO A 122 -13.17 15.53 7.96
CA PRO A 122 -13.14 14.08 7.76
C PRO A 122 -12.96 13.67 6.28
N PRO A 123 -12.43 12.47 5.98
CA PRO A 123 -12.44 11.89 4.65
C PRO A 123 -13.86 11.53 4.18
N PRO A 124 -14.08 11.23 2.89
CA PRO A 124 -15.34 10.69 2.40
C PRO A 124 -15.75 9.45 3.18
N GLN A 125 -17.01 9.41 3.64
CA GLN A 125 -17.50 8.38 4.57
C GLN A 125 -17.30 6.95 4.06
N CYS A 126 -17.47 6.71 2.75
CA CYS A 126 -17.26 5.38 2.16
C CYS A 126 -15.78 4.93 2.19
N LEU A 127 -14.84 5.86 2.30
CA LEU A 127 -13.40 5.59 2.24
C LEU A 127 -12.67 5.89 3.54
N VAL A 128 -13.34 6.36 4.60
CA VAL A 128 -12.72 6.70 5.89
C VAL A 128 -11.97 5.53 6.54
N TRP A 129 -12.35 4.29 6.24
CA TRP A 129 -11.66 3.09 6.72
C TRP A 129 -10.25 2.94 6.12
N LEU A 130 -9.98 3.47 4.93
CA LEU A 130 -8.69 3.33 4.25
C LEU A 130 -7.55 4.07 4.99
N PRO A 131 -7.66 5.38 5.31
CA PRO A 131 -6.68 6.05 6.14
C PRO A 131 -6.68 5.52 7.58
N LEU A 132 -7.81 5.06 8.11
CA LEU A 132 -7.88 4.42 9.43
C LEU A 132 -7.02 3.12 9.46
N LEU A 133 -7.15 2.25 8.47
CA LEU A 133 -6.35 1.03 8.34
C LEU A 133 -4.84 1.35 8.32
N HIS A 134 -4.44 2.40 7.59
CA HIS A 134 -3.06 2.84 7.58
C HIS A 134 -2.60 3.34 8.97
N ARG A 135 -3.43 4.11 9.66
CA ARG A 135 -3.12 4.59 11.02
C ARG A 135 -3.05 3.45 12.02
N LEU A 136 -3.89 2.43 11.88
CA LEU A 136 -3.87 1.22 12.72
C LEU A 136 -2.53 0.49 12.63
N ALA A 137 -2.07 0.22 11.41
CA ALA A 137 -0.76 -0.38 11.20
C ALA A 137 0.38 0.45 11.80
N ASN A 138 0.28 1.79 11.78
CA ASN A 138 1.30 2.67 12.34
C ASN A 138 1.33 2.68 13.87
N VAL A 139 0.20 2.41 14.54
CA VAL A 139 0.12 2.42 16.01
C VAL A 139 0.16 1.03 16.65
N GLU A 140 0.07 -0.04 15.87
CA GLU A 140 -0.02 -1.43 16.36
C GLU A 140 1.03 -1.77 17.43
N ASN A 141 2.25 -1.24 17.27
CA ASN A 141 3.37 -1.46 18.19
C ASN A 141 3.66 -0.29 19.14
N VAL A 142 2.77 0.70 19.21
CA VAL A 142 2.92 1.86 20.11
C VAL A 142 2.47 1.49 21.50
N PHE A 143 3.41 1.53 22.45
CA PHE A 143 3.18 1.23 23.86
C PHE A 143 2.88 2.49 24.67
N HIS A 144 1.83 2.44 25.48
CA HIS A 144 1.45 3.46 26.45
C HIS A 144 1.49 2.87 27.87
N PRO A 145 2.42 3.30 28.75
CA PRO A 145 2.52 2.84 30.13
C PRO A 145 1.51 3.57 31.01
N VAL A 146 0.22 3.45 30.67
CA VAL A 146 -0.85 4.08 31.44
C VAL A 146 -2.05 3.14 31.49
N GLU A 147 -2.66 3.08 32.67
CA GLU A 147 -3.81 2.23 32.93
C GLU A 147 -5.06 2.69 32.15
N CYS A 148 -5.86 1.73 31.69
CA CYS A 148 -7.18 1.99 31.15
C CYS A 148 -8.21 2.23 32.26
N SER A 149 -8.94 3.34 32.20
CA SER A 149 -9.96 3.70 33.19
C SER A 149 -11.20 2.78 33.23
N TYR A 150 -11.34 1.88 32.25
CA TYR A 150 -12.45 0.93 32.19
C TYR A 150 -12.01 -0.52 32.45
N CYS A 151 -11.09 -1.06 31.64
CA CYS A 151 -10.66 -2.46 31.77
C CYS A 151 -9.51 -2.69 32.75
N HIS A 152 -8.95 -1.63 33.34
CA HIS A 152 -7.84 -1.69 34.29
C HIS A 152 -6.56 -2.37 33.79
N SER A 153 -6.42 -2.55 32.47
CA SER A 153 -5.15 -2.97 31.88
C SER A 153 -4.09 -1.94 32.21
N GLU A 154 -3.00 -2.37 32.88
CA GLU A 154 -1.91 -1.51 33.37
C GLU A 154 -1.17 -0.77 32.24
N SER A 155 -1.31 -1.25 31.01
CA SER A 155 -0.76 -0.62 29.82
C SER A 155 -1.68 -0.81 28.60
N MET A 156 -1.40 -0.03 27.54
CA MET A 156 -2.15 -0.09 26.28
C MET A 156 -1.18 -0.22 25.11
N MET A 157 -1.57 -1.01 24.12
CA MET A 157 -0.99 -1.02 22.77
C MET A 157 -1.97 -0.37 21.79
N GLY A 158 -1.47 0.24 20.71
CA GLY A 158 -2.33 0.86 19.70
C GLY A 158 -2.71 2.30 20.04
N PHE A 159 -3.93 2.70 19.68
CA PHE A 159 -4.44 4.03 20.03
C PHE A 159 -4.73 4.18 21.53
N ARG A 160 -4.47 5.38 22.05
CA ARG A 160 -4.93 5.82 23.37
C ARG A 160 -5.89 6.99 23.24
N TYR A 161 -7.04 6.89 23.89
CA TYR A 161 -8.07 7.94 23.88
C TYR A 161 -8.13 8.59 25.25
N ARG A 162 -7.91 9.91 25.33
CA ARG A 162 -8.02 10.68 26.58
C ARG A 162 -9.24 11.59 26.54
N CYS A 163 -10.04 11.58 27.59
CA CYS A 163 -11.13 12.53 27.72
C CYS A 163 -10.60 13.95 27.91
N GLN A 164 -11.20 14.91 27.19
CA GLN A 164 -10.84 16.32 27.34
C GLN A 164 -11.53 16.99 28.53
N GLN A 165 -12.57 16.37 29.08
CA GLN A 165 -13.41 16.93 30.16
C GLN A 165 -13.13 16.25 31.50
N CYS A 166 -13.06 14.91 31.52
CA CYS A 166 -12.79 14.15 32.74
C CYS A 166 -11.30 14.21 33.11
N HIS A 167 -11.03 14.42 34.40
CA HIS A 167 -9.67 14.41 34.91
C HIS A 167 -9.05 13.00 34.82
N ASN A 168 -7.89 12.88 34.18
CA ASN A 168 -7.13 11.63 34.00
C ASN A 168 -7.93 10.43 33.49
N TYR A 169 -9.03 10.65 32.78
CA TYR A 169 -9.82 9.58 32.20
C TYR A 169 -9.34 9.23 30.79
N GLN A 170 -9.17 7.94 30.55
CA GLN A 170 -8.54 7.44 29.35
C GLN A 170 -8.90 5.99 29.07
N LEU A 171 -9.09 5.69 27.80
CA LEU A 171 -9.49 4.37 27.33
C LEU A 171 -8.44 3.84 26.37
N CYS A 172 -8.21 2.53 26.45
CA CYS A 172 -7.53 1.81 25.38
C CYS A 172 -8.39 1.79 24.11
N GLN A 173 -7.77 1.43 23.00
CA GLN A 173 -8.42 1.31 21.69
C GLN A 173 -9.74 0.52 21.75
N ASP A 174 -9.71 -0.68 22.32
CA ASP A 174 -10.89 -1.56 22.38
C ASP A 174 -12.01 -0.98 23.23
N CYS A 175 -11.68 -0.38 24.39
CA CYS A 175 -12.69 0.18 25.27
C CYS A 175 -13.38 1.41 24.64
N PHE A 176 -12.61 2.24 23.95
CA PHE A 176 -13.16 3.39 23.25
C PHE A 176 -14.09 2.98 22.10
N TRP A 177 -13.66 2.05 21.23
CA TRP A 177 -14.48 1.61 20.10
C TRP A 177 -15.73 0.82 20.51
N ARG A 178 -15.68 0.09 21.62
CA ARG A 178 -16.85 -0.58 22.21
C ARG A 178 -17.78 0.38 22.96
N GLY A 179 -17.42 1.66 23.07
CA GLY A 179 -18.23 2.67 23.76
C GLY A 179 -18.33 2.46 25.26
N HIS A 180 -17.30 1.92 25.90
CA HIS A 180 -17.29 1.69 27.34
C HIS A 180 -17.10 3.00 28.12
N ALA A 181 -17.88 3.17 29.17
CA ALA A 181 -17.84 4.32 30.06
C ALA A 181 -17.89 3.88 31.53
N SER A 182 -17.17 4.57 32.40
CA SER A 182 -17.17 4.33 33.85
C SER A 182 -17.15 5.65 34.64
N GLY A 183 -17.65 5.59 35.87
CA GLY A 183 -17.69 6.75 36.77
C GLY A 183 -18.50 7.91 36.20
N SER A 184 -17.91 9.12 36.19
CA SER A 184 -18.52 10.34 35.67
C SER A 184 -18.32 10.55 34.16
N HIS A 185 -17.69 9.59 33.46
CA HIS A 185 -17.47 9.70 32.04
C HIS A 185 -18.72 9.36 31.23
N SER A 186 -19.02 10.18 30.22
CA SER A 186 -20.06 9.92 29.20
C SER A 186 -19.42 9.82 27.83
N ASN A 187 -19.96 8.95 26.97
CA ASN A 187 -19.54 8.83 25.56
C ASN A 187 -19.82 10.10 24.73
N GLN A 188 -20.54 11.08 25.28
CA GLN A 188 -20.73 12.39 24.66
C GLN A 188 -19.52 13.32 24.90
N HIS A 189 -18.64 13.00 25.84
CA HIS A 189 -17.45 13.81 26.09
C HIS A 189 -16.47 13.68 24.93
N GLN A 190 -15.88 14.79 24.52
CA GLN A 190 -14.88 14.78 23.46
C GLN A 190 -13.62 14.01 23.91
N MET A 191 -13.24 13.03 23.11
CA MET A 191 -12.02 12.24 23.31
C MET A 191 -10.93 12.72 22.36
N LYS A 192 -9.71 12.85 22.88
CA LYS A 192 -8.52 13.13 22.09
C LYS A 192 -7.73 11.84 21.88
N GLU A 193 -7.45 11.52 20.63
CA GLU A 193 -6.62 10.38 20.27
C GLU A 193 -5.12 10.70 20.38
N TYR A 194 -4.34 9.72 20.82
CA TYR A 194 -2.89 9.74 20.89
C TYR A 194 -2.32 8.53 20.15
N THR A 195 -1.38 8.80 19.24
CA THR A 195 -0.70 7.80 18.38
C THR A 195 0.77 7.60 18.73
N SER A 196 1.25 8.26 19.80
CA SER A 196 2.62 8.15 20.27
C SER A 196 2.70 8.38 21.77
N TRP A 197 3.63 7.69 22.42
CA TRP A 197 4.00 7.99 23.80
C TRP A 197 5.19 8.95 23.82
N LYS A 198 4.97 10.14 24.37
CA LYS A 198 6.05 11.09 24.67
C LYS A 198 6.22 11.13 26.18
N SER A 199 7.38 10.70 26.67
CA SER A 199 7.69 10.80 28.09
C SER A 199 7.57 12.26 28.55
N PRO A 200 7.06 12.54 29.76
CA PRO A 200 6.97 13.90 30.30
C PRO A 200 8.29 14.68 30.20
N ALA A 201 9.44 14.00 30.33
CA ALA A 201 10.78 14.58 30.21
C ALA A 201 11.11 15.15 28.81
N LYS A 202 10.53 14.62 27.73
CA LYS A 202 10.74 15.11 26.35
C LYS A 202 9.80 16.27 25.95
N LYS A 203 8.93 16.73 26.85
CA LYS A 203 8.03 17.87 26.57
C LYS A 203 8.76 19.22 26.55
N LEU A 204 9.88 19.35 27.28
CA LEU A 204 10.63 20.60 27.38
C LEU A 204 11.32 20.98 26.06
N THR A 205 11.88 20.00 25.34
CA THR A 205 12.66 20.23 24.11
C THR A 205 11.78 20.60 22.91
N ASN A 206 10.57 20.06 22.80
CA ASN A 206 9.65 20.35 21.69
C ASN A 206 8.85 21.64 21.85
N ALA A 207 8.74 22.18 23.07
CA ALA A 207 8.13 23.49 23.28
C ALA A 207 9.01 24.61 22.70
N LEU A 208 10.33 24.47 22.82
CA LEU A 208 11.32 25.42 22.30
C LEU A 208 11.42 25.41 20.76
N SER A 209 11.23 24.24 20.12
CA SER A 209 11.28 24.16 18.66
C SER A 209 10.05 24.78 17.98
N LYS A 210 8.89 24.82 18.66
CA LYS A 210 7.66 25.43 18.13
C LYS A 210 7.59 26.94 18.30
N SER A 211 8.33 27.51 19.25
CA SER A 211 8.41 28.96 19.46
C SER A 211 9.29 29.70 18.44
N LEU A 212 9.96 28.99 17.51
CA LEU A 212 10.81 29.59 16.48
C LEU A 212 10.22 29.51 15.06
N SER A 213 9.02 28.95 14.90
CA SER A 213 8.38 28.77 13.60
C SER A 213 7.24 29.78 13.40
N CYS A 214 7.59 31.04 13.11
CA CYS A 214 6.65 32.00 12.55
C CYS A 214 6.51 31.74 11.04
N ALA A 215 5.51 30.95 10.65
CA ALA A 215 5.01 30.94 9.27
C ALA A 215 3.50 30.68 9.29
N SER A 216 2.72 31.75 9.15
CA SER A 216 1.32 31.65 8.76
C SER A 216 1.25 31.60 7.22
N SER A 217 1.17 30.41 6.68
CA SER A 217 0.61 30.17 5.35
C SER A 217 -0.01 28.78 5.38
N HIS A 218 -1.16 28.61 4.73
CA HIS A 218 -1.82 27.31 4.57
C HIS A 218 -0.83 26.29 4.00
N GLU A 219 -0.24 25.46 4.86
CA GLU A 219 0.62 24.38 4.43
C GLU A 219 -0.29 23.33 3.77
N PRO A 220 -0.01 22.91 2.52
CA PRO A 220 -0.86 21.94 1.83
C PRO A 220 -0.88 20.61 2.60
N LEU A 221 -2.03 19.92 2.59
CA LEU A 221 -2.25 18.65 3.32
C LEU A 221 -1.23 17.57 2.95
N HIS A 222 -0.62 17.68 1.78
CA HIS A 222 0.42 16.80 1.27
C HIS A 222 1.34 17.55 0.29
N PRO A 223 2.52 16.98 -0.05
CA PRO A 223 3.35 17.50 -1.13
C PRO A 223 2.58 17.59 -2.46
N MET A 224 2.79 18.65 -3.22
CA MET A 224 2.17 18.82 -4.54
C MET A 224 2.87 17.96 -5.59
N PHE A 225 2.07 17.34 -6.45
CA PHE A 225 2.55 16.50 -7.54
C PHE A 225 2.21 17.09 -8.91
N PRO A 226 3.02 16.79 -9.95
CA PRO A 226 2.71 17.21 -11.32
C PRO A 226 1.35 16.67 -11.79
N ASN A 227 0.62 17.48 -12.56
CA ASN A 227 -0.70 17.09 -13.09
C ASN A 227 -0.64 16.01 -14.17
N GLN A 228 0.48 15.89 -14.89
CA GLN A 228 0.67 14.84 -15.89
C GLN A 228 1.57 13.73 -15.32
N PRO A 229 1.26 12.44 -15.60
CA PRO A 229 2.11 11.35 -15.20
C PRO A 229 3.49 11.48 -15.86
N GLU A 230 4.55 11.22 -15.10
CA GLU A 230 5.90 11.16 -15.64
C GLU A 230 5.97 10.06 -16.71
N LYS A 231 6.58 10.38 -17.86
CA LYS A 231 6.76 9.40 -18.92
C LYS A 231 7.61 8.25 -18.38
N PRO A 232 7.21 6.98 -18.59
CA PRO A 232 8.05 5.86 -18.18
C PRO A 232 9.41 5.98 -18.86
N LEU A 233 10.47 5.67 -18.10
CA LEU A 233 11.84 5.68 -18.63
C LEU A 233 11.89 4.87 -19.92
N ASN A 234 12.38 5.50 -20.99
CA ASN A 234 12.55 4.83 -22.26
C ASN A 234 13.70 3.82 -22.13
N LEU A 235 13.36 2.55 -21.94
CA LEU A 235 14.32 1.46 -21.81
C LEU A 235 14.84 0.93 -23.15
N ALA A 236 14.46 1.53 -24.29
CA ALA A 236 14.78 1.02 -25.62
C ALA A 236 16.29 0.99 -25.94
N HIS A 237 17.11 1.66 -25.12
CA HIS A 237 18.56 1.75 -25.31
C HIS A 237 19.37 1.31 -24.07
N ILE A 238 18.74 0.71 -23.06
CA ILE A 238 19.43 0.25 -21.84
C ILE A 238 20.12 -1.10 -22.05
N VAL A 239 19.68 -1.88 -23.04
CA VAL A 239 20.35 -3.11 -23.47
C VAL A 239 21.12 -2.81 -24.77
N PRO A 240 22.47 -2.88 -24.78
CA PRO A 240 23.23 -2.81 -26.02
C PRO A 240 22.73 -3.90 -26.97
N PRO A 241 22.50 -3.61 -28.27
CA PRO A 241 22.19 -4.65 -29.23
C PRO A 241 23.28 -5.71 -29.18
N ARG A 242 22.90 -6.99 -29.04
CA ARG A 242 23.86 -8.09 -29.14
C ARG A 242 24.58 -7.97 -30.49
N PRO A 243 25.92 -8.05 -30.53
CA PRO A 243 26.65 -7.98 -31.79
C PRO A 243 26.17 -9.13 -32.69
N VAL A 244 25.60 -8.76 -33.83
CA VAL A 244 25.19 -9.70 -34.86
C VAL A 244 26.47 -10.17 -35.54
N THR A 245 26.87 -11.42 -35.32
CA THR A 245 27.93 -12.04 -36.10
C THR A 245 27.43 -12.19 -37.53
N SER A 246 27.87 -11.29 -38.40
CA SER A 246 27.71 -11.36 -39.84
C SER A 246 28.38 -12.64 -40.35
N MET A 247 27.58 -13.57 -40.88
CA MET A 247 27.94 -14.38 -42.05
C MET A 247 26.66 -14.64 -42.83
N ASN A 248 26.78 -14.50 -44.15
CA ASN A 248 25.75 -14.54 -45.18
C ASN A 248 24.74 -15.67 -45.02
N ASP A 249 23.45 -15.39 -45.27
CA ASP A 249 22.77 -16.01 -46.41
C ASP A 249 21.48 -15.25 -46.78
N THR A 250 21.44 -14.90 -48.07
CA THR A 250 20.28 -14.46 -48.83
C THR A 250 19.26 -15.58 -48.98
N LEU A 251 17.97 -15.26 -48.76
CA LEU A 251 16.78 -15.70 -49.50
C LEU A 251 15.57 -16.03 -48.61
N PHE A 252 14.43 -15.54 -49.09
CA PHE A 252 13.03 -15.84 -48.78
C PHE A 252 12.25 -14.91 -47.85
N SER A 253 11.16 -14.45 -48.47
CA SER A 253 10.13 -13.53 -48.05
C SER A 253 8.94 -14.31 -47.45
N HIS A 254 8.10 -13.59 -46.72
CA HIS A 254 6.70 -13.84 -46.35
C HIS A 254 6.35 -14.50 -44.99
N SER A 255 5.38 -13.82 -44.38
CA SER A 255 4.29 -14.29 -43.49
C SER A 255 4.57 -14.65 -42.02
N VAL A 256 3.91 -13.88 -41.15
CA VAL A 256 3.53 -14.25 -39.78
C VAL A 256 2.53 -15.42 -39.84
N PRO A 257 2.61 -16.40 -38.93
CA PRO A 257 1.57 -16.44 -37.90
C PRO A 257 2.05 -16.86 -36.49
N SER A 258 1.20 -16.50 -35.55
CA SER A 258 1.22 -16.79 -34.10
C SER A 258 1.45 -18.26 -33.75
N GLY A 259 2.21 -18.51 -32.67
CA GLY A 259 2.28 -19.83 -32.02
C GLY A 259 3.55 -20.04 -31.19
N SER A 260 3.49 -19.80 -29.88
CA SER A 260 4.39 -20.46 -28.93
C SER A 260 3.83 -21.85 -28.63
N PRO A 261 4.68 -22.89 -28.64
CA PRO A 261 5.20 -23.35 -27.35
C PRO A 261 6.68 -23.76 -27.41
N PHE A 262 7.45 -23.30 -26.44
CA PHE A 262 8.81 -23.77 -26.21
C PHE A 262 8.79 -25.23 -25.73
N THR A 263 9.32 -26.16 -26.53
CA THR A 263 9.83 -27.46 -26.04
C THR A 263 11.11 -27.88 -26.76
N ASN A 264 12.20 -27.73 -26.01
CA ASN A 264 13.34 -28.63 -25.81
C ASN A 264 14.25 -29.16 -26.95
N ARG A 265 15.54 -29.04 -26.62
CA ARG A 265 16.65 -30.01 -26.81
C ARG A 265 17.26 -30.16 -28.21
N ARG A 266 18.52 -29.72 -28.33
CA ARG A 266 19.73 -30.57 -28.14
C ARG A 266 21.00 -29.76 -28.41
N LEU A 267 21.90 -29.72 -27.42
CA LEU A 267 23.34 -30.03 -27.52
C LEU A 267 24.06 -29.50 -26.29
N LEU A 268 24.09 -30.31 -25.23
CA LEU A 268 25.35 -30.87 -24.76
C LEU A 268 25.02 -32.05 -23.83
N GLU A 269 25.34 -33.23 -24.31
CA GLU A 269 25.56 -34.39 -23.45
C GLU A 269 26.84 -34.18 -22.63
N SER A 270 26.88 -34.94 -21.53
CA SER A 270 28.01 -35.23 -20.64
C SER A 270 28.47 -34.11 -19.71
N ILE A 271 27.83 -33.97 -18.53
CA ILE A 271 28.49 -34.02 -17.20
C ILE A 271 27.50 -34.63 -16.19
N ASN A 272 27.98 -35.58 -15.39
CA ASN A 272 27.25 -36.35 -14.39
C ASN A 272 26.78 -35.49 -13.20
N ILE A 273 25.62 -35.84 -12.63
CA ILE A 273 24.94 -35.16 -11.51
C ILE A 273 25.60 -35.55 -10.19
N ASP A 274 25.92 -34.56 -9.34
CA ASP A 274 25.68 -34.62 -7.89
C ASP A 274 25.66 -33.21 -7.26
N SER A 275 24.54 -32.86 -6.62
CA SER A 275 24.23 -31.67 -5.79
C SER A 275 23.83 -30.34 -6.48
N PRO A 276 22.54 -29.91 -6.41
CA PRO A 276 22.01 -28.76 -7.16
C PRO A 276 22.15 -27.39 -6.44
N VAL A 277 22.93 -27.28 -5.36
CA VAL A 277 23.04 -26.01 -4.58
C VAL A 277 24.44 -25.38 -4.70
N VAL A 278 25.39 -26.04 -5.38
CA VAL A 278 26.80 -25.58 -5.48
C VAL A 278 27.10 -24.90 -6.83
N ASP A 279 26.23 -25.04 -7.83
CA ASP A 279 26.51 -24.64 -9.22
C ASP A 279 26.27 -23.14 -9.49
N GLU A 280 25.31 -22.50 -8.80
CA GLU A 280 25.07 -21.05 -8.98
C GLU A 280 26.27 -20.21 -8.54
N HIS A 281 26.93 -20.60 -7.44
CA HIS A 281 28.14 -19.91 -6.97
C HIS A 281 29.33 -20.11 -7.92
N ALA A 282 29.42 -21.26 -8.61
CA ALA A 282 30.43 -21.49 -9.63
C ALA A 282 30.20 -20.60 -10.86
N ILE A 283 28.95 -20.43 -11.28
CA ILE A 283 28.55 -19.57 -12.40
C ILE A 283 28.80 -18.09 -12.07
N ILE A 284 28.50 -17.65 -10.85
CA ILE A 284 28.78 -16.28 -10.38
C ILE A 284 30.29 -16.02 -10.35
N ASN A 285 31.09 -16.96 -9.85
CA ASN A 285 32.56 -16.83 -9.82
C ASN A 285 33.17 -16.78 -11.23
N LEU A 286 32.66 -17.57 -12.18
CA LEU A 286 33.06 -17.50 -13.58
C LEU A 286 32.75 -16.14 -14.20
N TYR A 287 31.60 -15.54 -13.86
CA TYR A 287 31.22 -14.23 -14.35
C TYR A 287 32.08 -13.10 -13.76
N VAL A 288 32.36 -13.15 -12.46
CA VAL A 288 33.20 -12.17 -11.75
C VAL A 288 34.64 -12.19 -12.24
N ASN A 289 35.20 -13.37 -12.51
CA ASN A 289 36.54 -13.51 -13.08
C ASN A 289 36.62 -12.97 -14.52
N LYS A 290 35.55 -13.13 -15.30
CA LYS A 290 35.47 -12.60 -16.67
C LYS A 290 35.41 -11.06 -16.69
N LEU A 291 34.75 -10.45 -15.69
CA LEU A 291 34.72 -8.99 -15.51
C LEU A 291 36.07 -8.42 -15.05
N HIS A 292 36.81 -9.14 -14.21
CA HIS A 292 38.15 -8.72 -13.77
C HIS A 292 39.21 -8.82 -14.88
N ASN A 293 39.11 -9.80 -15.76
CA ASN A 293 40.06 -9.93 -16.88
C ASN A 293 39.81 -8.93 -18.01
N ASN A 294 38.57 -8.49 -18.22
CA ASN A 294 38.25 -7.45 -19.21
C ASN A 294 38.57 -6.01 -18.75
N SER A 295 38.87 -5.81 -17.47
CA SER A 295 39.27 -4.49 -16.92
C SER A 295 40.78 -4.27 -16.92
N ARG A 296 41.57 -5.20 -17.48
CA ARG A 296 43.04 -5.09 -17.62
C ARG A 296 43.55 -5.05 -19.07
N SER A 297 42.69 -4.82 -20.04
CA SER A 297 43.09 -4.53 -21.43
C SER A 297 42.57 -3.15 -21.85
N VAL A 298 43.28 -2.13 -21.37
CA VAL A 298 43.43 -0.83 -22.05
C VAL A 298 44.92 -0.67 -22.31
#